data_AF-A0A8F1MCR9-F1
#
_entry.id   AF-A0A8F1MCR9-F1
#
_cell.length_a   1.000
_cell.length_b   1.000
_cell.length_c   1.000
_cell.angle_alpha   90.00
_cell.angle_beta   90.00
_cell.angle_gamma   90.00
#
_symmetry.space_group_name_H-M   'P 1'
#
loop_
_entity.id
_entity.type
_entity.pdbx_description
1 polymer ?
#
loop_
_entity_poly.entity_id
_entity_poly.type
_entity_poly.pdbx_seq_one_letter_code
_entity_poly.pdbx_strand_id
1 'polypeptide(L)'
;MSCVFEKSGAGEVTAADIQTNADVEVVNPEQVVATSLRIPKAAFGYGFGGWGLSCGYQTIEESGAEKRLHSDMIAMDAMYSPVLRVRYKVDSTRVGRETNLDKLAITVEPNGAIAPREAFEEAAAILVNQYTALAGNTMVTGAPALGAAKDDEEVRVSHAD
;
A
#
# COMPACT_ATOMS: atom_id res chain seq x y z
N MET A 1 4.20 4.28 19.67
CA MET A 1 5.61 4.19 19.26
C MET A 1 6.02 5.55 18.70
N SER A 2 7.13 6.12 19.15
CA SER A 2 7.59 7.46 18.74
C SER A 2 8.96 7.38 18.07
N CYS A 3 9.10 8.05 16.93
CA CYS A 3 10.37 8.32 16.27
C CYS A 3 10.72 9.79 16.50
N VAL A 4 12.00 10.10 16.68
CA VAL A 4 12.46 11.46 16.97
C VAL A 4 13.59 11.79 16.01
N PHE A 5 13.69 13.05 15.59
CA PHE A 5 14.91 13.55 14.96
C PHE A 5 15.38 14.81 15.68
N GLU A 6 16.70 14.92 15.80
CA GLU A 6 17.38 16.07 16.38
C GLU A 6 18.39 16.61 15.37
N LYS A 7 18.24 17.88 14.99
CA LYS A 7 19.22 18.55 14.12
C LYS A 7 19.62 19.90 14.70
N SER A 8 20.93 20.15 14.68
CA SER A 8 21.55 21.39 15.16
C SER A 8 22.29 22.07 14.00
N GLY A 9 22.12 23.38 13.84
CA GLY A 9 22.74 24.15 12.76
C GLY A 9 21.85 24.32 11.53
N ALA A 10 22.35 25.07 10.54
CA ALA A 10 21.63 25.37 9.31
C ALA A 10 21.83 24.27 8.25
N GLY A 11 20.75 23.78 7.65
CA GLY A 11 20.81 22.77 6.58
C GLY A 11 19.45 22.14 6.26
N GLU A 12 19.43 21.28 5.24
CA GLU A 12 18.26 20.46 4.90
C GLU A 12 18.13 19.29 5.88
N VAL A 13 16.93 19.05 6.39
CA VAL A 13 16.57 17.87 7.19
C VAL A 13 15.94 16.86 6.23
N THR A 14 16.56 15.69 6.11
CA THR A 14 16.09 14.59 5.27
C THR A 14 15.46 13.50 6.12
N ALA A 15 14.62 12.65 5.53
CA ALA A 15 14.02 11.51 6.22
C ALA A 15 15.05 10.51 6.75
N ALA A 16 16.26 10.48 6.17
CA ALA A 16 17.40 9.74 6.72
C ALA A 16 17.85 10.18 8.13
N ASP A 17 17.52 11.41 8.56
CA ASP A 17 17.87 11.92 9.89
C ASP A 17 16.91 11.41 10.99
N ILE A 18 15.85 10.68 10.62
CA ILE A 18 14.85 10.15 11.55
C ILE A 18 15.44 8.96 12.30
N GLN A 19 15.47 9.04 13.64
CA GLN A 19 15.83 7.89 14.46
C GLN A 19 14.62 6.97 14.55
N THR A 20 14.71 5.84 13.85
CA THR A 20 13.69 4.79 13.86
C THR A 20 13.93 3.78 14.97
N ASN A 21 12.85 3.10 15.36
CA ASN A 21 12.93 1.91 16.20
C ASN A 21 13.00 0.64 15.31
N ALA A 22 13.19 -0.53 15.92
CA ALA A 22 13.30 -1.80 15.19
C ALA A 22 12.09 -2.15 14.31
N ASP A 23 10.91 -1.59 14.61
CA ASP A 23 9.66 -1.88 13.91
C ASP A 23 9.32 -0.88 12.78
N VAL A 24 10.19 0.11 12.53
CA VAL A 24 9.93 1.19 11.55
C VAL A 24 11.07 1.28 10.55
N GLU A 25 10.72 1.23 9.26
CA GLU A 25 11.65 1.40 8.15
C GLU A 25 11.28 2.64 7.33
N VAL A 26 12.27 3.46 6.98
CA VAL A 26 12.10 4.63 6.10
C VAL A 26 12.34 4.19 4.66
N VAL A 27 11.27 4.16 3.87
CA VAL A 27 11.30 3.72 2.46
C VAL A 27 11.98 4.74 1.54
N ASN A 28 11.87 6.04 1.84
CA ASN A 28 12.47 7.12 1.05
C ASN A 28 13.36 8.01 1.94
N PRO A 29 14.66 7.70 2.07
CA PRO A 29 15.59 8.46 2.92
C PRO A 29 15.93 9.85 2.39
N GLU A 30 15.88 10.07 1.07
CA GLU A 30 16.22 11.36 0.44
C GLU A 30 15.13 12.43 0.58
N GLN A 31 13.93 12.06 1.05
CA GLN A 31 12.82 12.99 1.22
C GLN A 31 13.19 14.14 2.15
N VAL A 32 13.16 15.37 1.64
CA VAL A 32 13.33 16.58 2.46
C VAL A 32 12.07 16.81 3.29
N VAL A 33 12.25 16.91 4.61
CA VAL A 33 11.17 17.11 5.59
C VAL A 33 11.07 18.58 5.98
N ALA A 34 12.21 19.25 6.20
CA ALA A 34 12.27 20.66 6.58
C ALA A 34 13.63 21.26 6.24
N THR A 35 13.72 22.60 6.23
CA THR A 35 14.99 23.32 6.12
C THR A 35 15.18 24.14 7.39
N SER A 36 16.27 23.90 8.13
CA SER A 36 16.55 24.66 9.35
C SER A 36 17.26 25.99 9.02
N LEU A 37 16.59 27.11 9.27
CA LEU A 37 17.26 28.42 9.31
C LEU A 37 17.68 28.73 10.76
N ARG A 38 18.95 28.47 11.07
CA ARG A 38 19.65 29.03 12.25
C ARG A 38 18.98 28.79 13.62
N ILE A 39 18.25 27.69 13.79
CA ILE A 39 17.74 27.25 15.10
C ILE A 39 18.88 26.51 15.82
N PRO A 40 19.20 26.85 17.08
CA PRO A 40 20.34 26.25 17.79
C PRO A 40 20.16 24.74 18.01
N LYS A 41 18.93 24.27 18.29
CA LYS A 41 18.53 22.87 18.33
C LYS A 41 17.04 22.75 17.98
N ALA A 42 16.71 22.02 16.92
CA ALA A 42 15.34 21.62 16.63
C ALA A 42 15.21 20.12 16.94
N ALA A 43 14.31 19.78 17.86
CA ALA A 43 13.93 18.41 18.16
C ALA A 43 12.45 18.26 17.84
N PHE A 44 12.12 17.31 16.97
CA PHE A 44 10.74 16.99 16.64
C PHE A 44 10.52 15.49 16.84
N GLY A 45 9.49 15.15 17.60
CA GLY A 45 9.05 13.79 17.81
C GLY A 45 7.77 13.54 17.03
N TYR A 46 7.75 12.48 16.23
CA TYR A 46 6.53 11.99 15.61
C TYR A 46 6.11 10.68 16.27
N GLY A 47 4.87 10.62 16.75
CA GLY A 47 4.29 9.43 17.36
C GLY A 47 3.24 8.80 16.45
N PHE A 48 3.38 7.51 16.16
CA PHE A 48 2.31 6.74 15.53
C PHE A 48 1.26 6.41 16.60
N GLY A 49 0.10 7.06 16.49
CA GLY A 49 -1.07 6.81 17.33
C GLY A 49 -1.82 5.59 16.84
N GLY A 50 -1.58 4.44 17.47
CA GLY A 50 -2.36 3.22 17.25
C GLY A 50 -2.04 2.50 15.93
N TRP A 51 -1.26 1.43 16.00
CA TRP A 51 -1.22 0.39 14.97
C TRP A 51 -2.55 -0.39 15.00
N GLY A 52 -3.65 0.24 14.61
CA GLY A 52 -4.77 -0.48 14.04
C GLY A 52 -4.45 -0.66 12.56
N LEU A 53 -4.63 -1.88 12.02
CA LEU A 53 -4.71 -2.12 10.58
C LEU A 53 -5.78 -1.20 10.00
N SER A 54 -5.37 -0.01 9.63
CA SER A 54 -6.23 1.04 9.13
C SER A 54 -5.93 1.12 7.66
N CYS A 55 -6.91 0.75 6.86
CA CYS A 55 -6.78 0.77 5.42
C CYS A 55 -7.14 2.16 4.91
N GLY A 56 -6.35 2.67 3.97
CA GLY A 56 -6.70 3.91 3.28
C GLY A 56 -6.28 5.17 4.02
N TYR A 57 -7.23 6.07 4.24
CA TYR A 57 -7.02 7.40 4.81
C TYR A 57 -7.97 7.59 5.98
N GLN A 58 -7.44 8.11 7.08
CA GLN A 58 -8.21 8.39 8.28
C GLN A 58 -7.99 9.84 8.67
N THR A 59 -9.10 10.56 8.84
CA THR A 59 -9.03 11.96 9.29
C THR A 59 -8.77 12.06 10.78
N ILE A 60 -8.28 13.21 11.22
CA ILE A 60 -8.12 13.51 12.64
C ILE A 60 -9.45 13.33 13.41
N GLU A 61 -10.58 13.75 12.82
CA GLU A 61 -11.90 13.65 13.44
C GLU A 61 -12.31 12.18 13.72
N GLU A 62 -12.08 11.29 12.74
CA GLU A 62 -12.39 9.86 12.83
C GLU A 62 -11.50 9.14 13.86
N SER A 63 -10.22 9.53 13.91
CA SER A 63 -9.28 8.95 14.87
C SER A 63 -9.58 9.36 16.32
N GLY A 64 -10.30 10.46 16.52
CA GLY A 64 -10.51 11.08 17.83
C GLY A 64 -9.22 11.57 18.49
N ALA A 65 -8.13 11.71 17.73
CA ALA A 65 -6.82 12.12 18.21
C ALA A 65 -6.87 13.49 18.89
N GLU A 66 -7.75 14.39 18.44
CA GLU A 66 -7.99 15.71 19.05
C GLU A 66 -8.25 15.65 20.56
N LYS A 67 -8.98 14.64 21.02
CA LYS A 67 -9.36 14.49 22.43
C LYS A 67 -8.22 14.00 23.32
N ARG A 68 -7.12 13.54 22.70
CA ARG A 68 -5.94 12.96 23.35
C ARG A 68 -4.69 13.82 23.16
N LEU A 69 -4.81 14.97 22.49
CA LEU A 69 -3.69 15.87 22.25
C LEU A 69 -3.22 16.53 23.54
N HIS A 70 -1.92 16.42 23.80
CA HIS A 70 -1.24 17.28 24.75
C HIS A 70 -0.89 18.62 24.08
N SER A 71 -0.66 19.68 24.86
CA SER A 71 -0.50 21.06 24.34
C SER A 71 0.73 21.25 23.43
N ASP A 72 1.66 20.30 23.42
CA ASP A 72 2.89 20.28 22.63
C ASP A 72 2.79 19.39 21.38
N MET A 73 1.62 18.81 21.11
CA MET A 73 1.39 17.92 19.98
C MET A 73 0.48 18.56 18.93
N ILE A 74 0.75 18.25 17.67
CA ILE A 74 -0.08 18.62 16.53
C ILE A 74 -0.64 17.32 15.95
N ALA A 75 -1.96 17.19 15.91
CA ALA A 75 -2.59 16.06 15.22
C ALA A 75 -2.47 16.25 13.70
N MET A 76 -2.26 15.14 13.01
CA MET A 76 -2.24 15.07 11.54
C MET A 76 -3.14 13.92 11.11
N ASP A 77 -3.68 14.02 9.89
CA ASP A 77 -4.38 12.91 9.27
C ASP A 77 -3.40 11.75 9.03
N ALA A 78 -3.95 10.53 9.00
CA ALA A 78 -3.16 9.33 8.80
C ALA A 78 -3.43 8.74 7.41
N MET A 79 -2.37 8.66 6.60
CA MET A 79 -2.40 8.02 5.28
C MET A 79 -1.68 6.67 5.35
N TYR A 80 -2.47 5.60 5.33
CA TYR A 80 -1.98 4.22 5.43
C TYR A 80 -1.90 3.52 4.06
N SER A 81 -2.52 4.07 3.03
CA SER A 81 -2.48 3.49 1.68
C SER A 81 -1.06 3.54 1.10
N PRO A 82 -0.46 2.38 0.73
CA PRO A 82 0.81 2.37 0.01
C PRO A 82 0.64 2.70 -1.48
N VAL A 83 -0.59 2.73 -1.98
CA VAL A 83 -0.92 3.10 -3.36
C VAL A 83 -1.35 4.56 -3.41
N LEU A 84 -0.64 5.36 -4.21
CA LEU A 84 -0.90 6.78 -4.39
C LEU A 84 -1.94 7.04 -5.48
N ARG A 85 -1.90 6.24 -6.56
CA ARG A 85 -2.72 6.50 -7.74
C ARG A 85 -3.02 5.24 -8.52
N VAL A 86 -4.27 5.12 -8.98
CA VAL A 86 -4.71 4.06 -9.89
C VAL A 86 -5.41 4.69 -11.10
N ARG A 87 -5.11 4.20 -12.29
CA ARG A 87 -5.86 4.49 -13.53
C ARG A 87 -6.33 3.18 -14.12
N TYR A 88 -7.51 3.17 -14.74
CA TYR A 88 -7.94 2.05 -15.57
C TYR A 88 -8.45 2.57 -16.91
N LYS A 89 -8.30 1.74 -17.95
CA LYS A 89 -8.82 1.97 -19.28
C LYS A 89 -9.44 0.68 -19.79
N VAL A 90 -10.64 0.79 -20.34
CA VAL A 90 -11.35 -0.32 -20.98
C VAL A 90 -11.38 -0.04 -22.47
N ASP A 91 -10.81 -0.94 -23.26
CA ASP A 91 -10.78 -0.87 -24.72
C ASP A 91 -11.40 -2.15 -25.30
N SER A 92 -12.22 -2.04 -26.35
CA SER A 92 -12.73 -3.24 -27.03
C SER A 92 -11.59 -4.02 -27.67
N THR A 93 -11.60 -5.34 -27.50
CA THR A 93 -10.56 -6.22 -28.02
C THR A 93 -11.16 -7.44 -28.70
N ARG A 94 -10.42 -7.98 -29.66
CA ARG A 94 -10.76 -9.24 -30.33
C ARG A 94 -9.76 -10.29 -29.90
N VAL A 95 -10.23 -11.41 -29.34
CA VAL A 95 -9.40 -12.57 -28.98
C VAL A 95 -9.79 -13.74 -29.88
N GLY A 96 -8.92 -14.09 -30.82
CA GLY A 96 -9.18 -15.13 -31.82
C GLY A 96 -10.42 -14.83 -32.68
N ARG A 97 -11.48 -15.63 -32.49
CA ARG A 97 -12.75 -15.49 -33.23
C ARG A 97 -13.80 -14.66 -32.49
N GLU A 98 -13.60 -14.36 -31.21
CA GLU A 98 -14.53 -13.56 -30.41
C GLU A 98 -14.22 -12.07 -30.50
N THR A 99 -15.22 -11.27 -30.86
CA THR A 99 -15.11 -9.81 -31.07
C THR A 99 -15.76 -8.99 -29.96
N ASN A 100 -16.47 -9.64 -29.02
CA ASN A 100 -17.26 -8.98 -27.98
C ASN A 100 -16.55 -9.05 -26.62
N LEU A 101 -15.23 -8.87 -26.61
CA LEU A 101 -14.44 -8.88 -25.39
C LEU A 101 -13.89 -7.47 -25.11
N ASP A 102 -13.69 -7.19 -23.84
CA ASP A 102 -13.08 -5.94 -23.38
C ASP A 102 -11.71 -6.22 -22.77
N LYS A 103 -10.73 -5.37 -23.11
CA LYS A 103 -9.40 -5.35 -22.52
C LYS A 103 -9.38 -4.31 -21.41
N LEU A 104 -9.13 -4.75 -20.19
CA LEU A 104 -8.90 -3.89 -19.03
C LEU A 104 -7.39 -3.66 -18.84
N ALA A 105 -6.96 -2.40 -18.96
CA ALA A 105 -5.60 -1.98 -18.65
C ALA A 105 -5.61 -1.17 -17.34
N ILE A 106 -4.89 -1.61 -16.32
CA ILE A 106 -4.79 -0.95 -15.02
C ILE A 106 -3.35 -0.46 -14.82
N THR A 107 -3.19 0.77 -14.37
CA THR A 107 -1.90 1.36 -14.00
C THR A 107 -1.94 1.73 -12.52
N VAL A 108 -1.04 1.13 -11.73
CA VAL A 108 -0.92 1.33 -10.28
C VAL A 108 0.41 2.04 -10.01
N GLU A 109 0.34 3.14 -9.27
CA GLU A 109 1.50 3.94 -8.83
C GLU A 109 1.61 3.86 -7.30
N PRO A 110 2.51 3.00 -6.77
CA PRO A 110 2.78 2.92 -5.33
C PRO A 110 3.81 3.96 -4.87
N ASN A 111 3.91 4.15 -3.55
CA ASN A 111 4.89 5.02 -2.90
C ASN A 111 6.28 4.39 -2.69
N GLY A 112 6.48 3.15 -3.16
CA GLY A 112 7.73 2.38 -3.01
C GLY A 112 7.73 1.38 -1.86
N ALA A 113 6.74 1.40 -0.96
CA ALA A 113 6.65 0.46 0.16
C ALA A 113 6.22 -0.96 -0.26
N ILE A 114 5.53 -1.09 -1.41
CA ILE A 114 5.04 -2.35 -1.97
C ILE A 114 5.21 -2.34 -3.49
N ALA A 115 5.46 -3.52 -4.09
CA ALA A 115 5.50 -3.63 -5.54
C ALA A 115 4.08 -3.46 -6.14
N PRO A 116 3.94 -2.84 -7.34
CA PRO A 116 2.63 -2.66 -7.97
C PRO A 116 1.87 -3.99 -8.19
N ARG A 117 2.61 -5.07 -8.48
CA ARG A 117 2.06 -6.41 -8.67
C ARG A 117 1.50 -6.98 -7.37
N GLU A 118 2.27 -6.90 -6.30
CA GLU A 118 1.87 -7.41 -4.97
C GLU A 118 0.63 -6.67 -4.47
N ALA A 119 0.60 -5.34 -4.61
CA ALA A 119 -0.57 -4.54 -4.26
C ALA A 119 -1.83 -4.95 -5.05
N PHE A 120 -1.67 -5.30 -6.34
CA PHE A 120 -2.77 -5.77 -7.16
C PHE A 120 -3.25 -7.18 -6.76
N GLU A 121 -2.31 -8.09 -6.45
CA GLU A 121 -2.61 -9.45 -6.00
C GLU A 121 -3.34 -9.45 -4.65
N GLU A 122 -2.90 -8.60 -3.71
CA GLU A 122 -3.58 -8.41 -2.42
C GLU A 122 -5.00 -7.85 -2.60
N ALA A 123 -5.16 -6.83 -3.46
CA ALA A 123 -6.48 -6.27 -3.77
C ALA A 123 -7.43 -7.32 -4.39
N ALA A 124 -6.92 -8.16 -5.29
CA ALA A 124 -7.68 -9.24 -5.90
C ALA A 124 -8.09 -10.30 -4.85
N ALA A 125 -7.18 -10.67 -3.94
CA ALA A 125 -7.47 -11.60 -2.86
C ALA A 125 -8.56 -11.07 -1.91
N ILE A 126 -8.48 -9.79 -1.52
CA ILE A 126 -9.51 -9.12 -0.72
C ILE A 126 -10.86 -9.17 -1.44
N LEU A 127 -10.89 -8.85 -2.74
CA LEU A 127 -12.12 -8.86 -3.54
C LEU A 127 -12.77 -10.26 -3.60
N VAL A 128 -11.97 -11.31 -3.85
CA VAL A 128 -12.45 -12.69 -3.85
C VAL A 128 -13.02 -13.10 -2.49
N ASN A 129 -12.37 -12.69 -1.40
CA ASN A 129 -12.85 -12.95 -0.05
C ASN A 129 -14.23 -12.29 0.21
N GLN A 130 -14.41 -11.03 -0.23
CA GLN A 130 -15.71 -10.35 -0.13
C GLN A 130 -16.80 -11.06 -0.94
N TYR A 131 -16.48 -11.52 -2.16
CA TYR A 131 -17.44 -12.28 -2.96
C TYR A 131 -17.77 -13.66 -2.38
N THR A 132 -16.84 -14.27 -1.66
CA THR A 132 -17.08 -15.56 -0.99
C THR A 132 -18.20 -15.44 0.05
N ALA A 133 -18.24 -14.34 0.81
CA ALA A 133 -19.32 -14.07 1.74
C ALA A 133 -20.70 -13.95 1.05
N LEU A 134 -20.75 -13.48 -0.20
CA LEU A 134 -21.97 -13.36 -0.99
C LEU A 134 -22.39 -14.69 -1.64
N ALA A 135 -21.43 -15.50 -2.07
CA ALA A 135 -21.69 -16.77 -2.74
C ALA A 135 -22.18 -17.88 -1.79
N GLY A 136 -21.86 -17.77 -0.49
CA GLY A 136 -22.22 -18.76 0.52
C GLY A 136 -21.59 -20.12 0.21
N ASN A 137 -22.42 -21.14 -0.01
CA ASN A 137 -21.97 -22.50 -0.33
C ASN A 137 -21.84 -22.74 -1.85
N THR A 138 -22.16 -21.76 -2.68
CA THR A 138 -22.21 -21.92 -4.13
C THR A 138 -20.82 -21.64 -4.72
N MET A 139 -20.07 -22.71 -4.99
CA MET A 139 -18.76 -22.61 -5.63
C MET A 139 -18.94 -22.65 -7.15
N VAL A 140 -18.49 -21.60 -7.84
CA VAL A 140 -18.38 -21.58 -9.30
C VAL A 140 -16.95 -21.94 -9.66
N THR A 141 -16.76 -23.00 -10.46
CA THR A 141 -15.44 -23.31 -11.01
C THR A 141 -15.11 -22.27 -12.08
N GLY A 142 -14.04 -21.50 -11.87
CA GLY A 142 -13.61 -20.49 -12.83
C GLY A 142 -13.40 -21.10 -14.23
N ALA A 143 -14.01 -20.49 -15.26
CA ALA A 143 -13.66 -20.83 -16.63
C ALA A 143 -12.19 -20.47 -16.88
N PRO A 144 -11.44 -21.29 -17.65
CA PRO A 144 -10.04 -20.99 -17.96
C PRO A 144 -9.93 -19.64 -18.65
N ALA A 145 -8.87 -18.89 -18.32
CA ALA A 145 -8.62 -17.59 -18.93
C ALA A 145 -8.53 -17.72 -20.45
N LEU A 146 -9.38 -16.98 -21.18
CA LEU A 146 -9.36 -16.98 -22.64
C LEU A 146 -7.99 -16.46 -23.12
N GLY A 147 -7.26 -17.30 -23.86
CA GLY A 147 -5.97 -16.95 -24.47
C GLY A 147 -4.72 -17.41 -23.69
N ALA A 148 -4.87 -18.08 -22.54
CA ALA A 148 -3.75 -18.85 -21.98
C ALA A 148 -3.45 -20.03 -22.91
N ALA A 149 -2.26 -20.05 -23.52
CA ALA A 149 -1.77 -21.25 -24.17
C ALA A 149 -1.77 -22.37 -23.12
N LYS A 150 -2.36 -23.51 -23.45
CA LYS A 150 -2.24 -24.71 -22.63
C LYS A 150 -0.80 -25.16 -22.71
N ASP A 151 0.01 -24.77 -21.73
CA ASP A 151 1.23 -25.51 -21.44
C ASP A 151 0.79 -26.79 -20.71
N ASP A 152 0.36 -27.77 -21.51
CA ASP A 152 0.22 -29.16 -21.09
C ASP A 152 1.65 -29.69 -20.81
N GLU A 153 2.14 -29.53 -19.58
CA GLU A 153 3.26 -30.34 -19.09
C GLU A 153 2.71 -31.40 -18.12
N GLU A 154 2.54 -32.62 -18.66
CA GLU A 154 2.31 -33.84 -17.89
C GLU A 154 3.37 -34.00 -16.80
N VAL A 155 3.06 -33.66 -15.55
CA VAL A 155 3.83 -34.18 -14.41
C VAL A 155 3.45 -35.64 -14.22
N ARG A 156 4.16 -36.53 -14.93
CA ARG A 156 4.17 -37.97 -14.62
C ARG A 156 4.82 -38.18 -13.26
N VAL A 157 4.02 -38.26 -12.21
CA VAL A 157 4.47 -38.86 -10.95
C VAL A 157 4.38 -40.38 -11.11
N SER A 158 5.49 -40.99 -11.53
CA SER A 158 5.70 -42.43 -11.42
C SER A 158 5.49 -42.85 -9.97
N HIS A 159 4.49 -43.69 -9.72
CA HIS A 159 4.44 -44.49 -8.51
C HIS A 159 5.53 -45.56 -8.62
N ALA A 160 6.51 -45.52 -7.74
CA ALA A 160 7.40 -46.65 -7.49
C ALA A 160 6.75 -47.53 -6.42
N ASP A 161 6.76 -48.84 -6.69
CA ASP A 161 6.24 -49.94 -5.86
C ASP A 161 6.76 -49.96 -4.41
#